data_AF-A0A2V8RFK0-F1
#
_entry.id   AF-A0A2V8RFK0-F1
#
_cell.length_a   1.000
_cell.length_b   1.000
_cell.length_c   1.000
_cell.angle_alpha   90.00
_cell.angle_beta   90.00
_cell.angle_gamma   90.00
#
_symmetry.space_group_name_H-M   'P 1'
#
loop_
_entity.id
_entity.type
_entity.pdbx_description
1 polymer ?
#
loop_
_entity_poly.entity_id
_entity_poly.type
_entity_poly.pdbx_seq_one_letter_code
_entity_poly.pdbx_strand_id
1 'polypeptide(L)'
;MVIDDPIITEYVNRVGQNIVLHSDAKVPFTIKVIDSDEVNAFALPGGFFYVNKGLLLAADNEAELAGVMAHEIGHVAARHAMENEAKMRALNIGMLAGILLGGPIIGNVLYNGGSFFEGMAFLRFSRAAESEADKLGVQYMWAAGYDPGAMATMFEKLEAKNKKKPGTLAKMFQDHPAPADRRAAALALAARFPEKEEYVISSSEFQRVKNRLLRLSNARASSTGTIQGSDDGTPGRPTLKRRTPTPDDATTTPDDQKKPDSSKPAPPSLKREGQPQPSPTPQP
;
A
#
# COMPACT_ATOMS: atom_id res chain seq x y z
N MET A 1 -10.42 11.27 -4.89
CA MET A 1 -10.47 12.28 -3.79
C MET A 1 -9.17 12.20 -3.00
N VAL A 2 -8.72 13.26 -2.34
CA VAL A 2 -7.57 13.20 -1.40
C VAL A 2 -8.04 12.59 -0.07
N ILE A 3 -7.20 11.79 0.57
CA ILE A 3 -7.42 11.33 1.94
C ILE A 3 -6.91 12.40 2.90
N ASP A 4 -7.79 12.93 3.75
CA ASP A 4 -7.46 13.98 4.72
C ASP A 4 -7.31 13.45 6.16
N ASP A 5 -7.30 12.12 6.34
CA ASP A 5 -7.12 11.51 7.66
C ASP A 5 -5.69 11.81 8.19
N PRO A 6 -5.55 12.57 9.29
CA PRO A 6 -4.25 13.06 9.74
C PRO A 6 -3.28 11.93 10.10
N ILE A 7 -3.79 10.81 10.63
CA ILE A 7 -2.91 9.68 10.98
C ILE A 7 -2.31 9.05 9.73
N ILE A 8 -3.07 8.99 8.64
CA ILE A 8 -2.62 8.41 7.38
C ILE A 8 -1.68 9.39 6.66
N THR A 9 -2.07 10.66 6.56
CA THR A 9 -1.30 11.66 5.82
C THR A 9 0.02 12.00 6.50
N GLU A 10 0.05 12.14 7.83
CA GLU A 10 1.29 12.38 8.58
C GLU A 10 2.26 11.22 8.48
N TYR A 11 1.76 9.97 8.58
CA TYR A 11 2.58 8.78 8.42
C TYR A 11 3.27 8.74 7.05
N VAL A 12 2.49 8.87 5.97
CA VAL A 12 3.04 8.82 4.60
C VAL A 12 3.99 9.99 4.37
N ASN A 13 3.64 11.18 4.87
CA ASN A 13 4.52 12.34 4.79
C ASN A 13 5.83 12.07 5.52
N ARG A 14 5.83 11.51 6.73
CA ARG A 14 7.06 11.23 7.48
C ARG A 14 7.97 10.23 6.77
N VAL A 15 7.42 9.14 6.21
CA VAL A 15 8.20 8.17 5.42
C VAL A 15 8.85 8.87 4.23
N GLY A 16 8.07 9.61 3.44
CA GLY A 16 8.58 10.29 2.26
C GLY A 16 9.59 11.39 2.58
N GLN A 17 9.33 12.21 3.60
CA GLN A 17 10.25 13.27 4.02
C GLN A 17 11.56 12.69 4.56
N ASN A 18 11.54 11.55 5.26
CA ASN A 18 12.77 10.88 5.68
C ASN A 18 13.64 10.53 4.48
N ILE A 19 13.05 10.00 3.40
CA ILE A 19 13.78 9.69 2.17
C ILE A 19 14.27 10.97 1.48
N VAL A 20 13.44 12.01 1.38
CA VAL A 20 13.81 13.30 0.78
C VAL A 20 15.03 13.91 1.48
N LEU A 21 15.05 13.88 2.83
CA LEU A 21 16.17 14.38 3.64
C LEU A 21 17.50 13.66 3.36
N HIS A 22 17.44 12.42 2.90
CA HIS A 22 18.61 11.58 2.58
C HIS A 22 18.77 11.37 1.08
N SER A 23 18.27 12.31 0.27
CA SER A 23 18.32 12.25 -1.20
C SER A 23 19.01 13.46 -1.81
N ASP A 24 19.29 13.39 -3.12
CA ASP A 24 19.82 14.52 -3.87
C ASP A 24 18.76 15.56 -4.27
N ALA A 25 17.49 15.37 -3.87
CA ALA A 25 16.41 16.29 -4.18
C ALA A 25 16.73 17.73 -3.76
N LYS A 26 16.49 18.68 -4.68
CA LYS A 26 16.74 20.13 -4.47
C LYS A 26 15.46 20.97 -4.39
N VAL A 27 14.30 20.33 -4.31
CA VAL A 27 13.00 20.97 -4.23
C VAL A 27 12.25 20.48 -2.99
N PRO A 28 11.42 21.31 -2.35
CA PRO A 28 10.58 20.86 -1.25
C PRO A 28 9.54 19.86 -1.76
N PHE A 29 9.20 18.85 -0.94
CA PHE A 29 8.18 17.88 -1.28
C PHE A 29 6.86 18.17 -0.57
N THR A 30 5.77 18.18 -1.33
CA THR A 30 4.40 18.18 -0.81
C THR A 30 3.77 16.82 -1.08
N ILE A 31 3.62 16.01 -0.03
CA ILE A 31 3.16 14.63 -0.16
C ILE A 31 1.66 14.54 0.15
N LYS A 32 0.89 13.91 -0.72
CA LYS A 32 -0.56 13.72 -0.59
C LYS A 32 -0.95 12.27 -0.83
N VAL A 33 -1.97 11.81 -0.12
CA VAL A 33 -2.52 10.47 -0.29
C VAL A 33 -3.80 10.55 -1.10
N ILE A 34 -3.89 9.78 -2.17
CA ILE A 34 -5.06 9.73 -3.04
C ILE A 34 -5.92 8.51 -2.70
N ASP A 35 -7.23 8.74 -2.53
CA ASP A 35 -8.22 7.67 -2.41
C ASP A 35 -8.46 7.05 -3.79
N SER A 36 -7.58 6.11 -4.15
CA SER A 36 -7.64 5.27 -5.34
C SER A 36 -7.20 3.86 -4.97
N ASP A 37 -7.92 2.85 -5.46
CA ASP A 37 -7.56 1.43 -5.27
C ASP A 37 -6.43 0.99 -6.22
N GLU A 38 -6.06 1.83 -7.20
CA GLU A 38 -4.91 1.59 -8.06
C GLU A 38 -3.61 1.56 -7.24
N VAL A 39 -2.76 0.58 -7.53
CA VAL A 39 -1.41 0.54 -6.98
C VAL A 39 -0.55 1.47 -7.82
N ASN A 40 -0.38 2.71 -7.36
CA ASN A 40 0.46 3.70 -8.02
C ASN A 40 0.99 4.75 -7.04
N ALA A 41 2.08 5.40 -7.40
CA ALA A 41 2.53 6.65 -6.83
C ALA A 41 3.24 7.44 -7.94
N PHE A 42 3.21 8.77 -7.88
CA PHE A 42 3.86 9.59 -8.89
C PHE A 42 4.21 10.97 -8.36
N ALA A 43 5.35 11.50 -8.82
CA ALA A 43 5.77 12.85 -8.49
C ALA A 43 5.72 13.79 -9.72
N LEU A 44 5.21 14.99 -9.51
CA LEU A 44 5.18 16.06 -10.50
C LEU A 44 6.40 16.98 -10.33
N PRO A 45 6.80 17.71 -11.40
CA PRO A 45 7.77 18.78 -11.27
C PRO A 45 7.46 19.74 -10.12
N GLY A 46 8.47 20.13 -9.35
CA GLY A 46 8.32 20.98 -8.17
C GLY A 46 8.03 20.26 -6.86
N GLY A 47 8.08 18.91 -6.84
CA GLY A 47 8.05 18.12 -5.60
C GLY A 47 6.65 17.75 -5.11
N PHE A 48 5.62 17.88 -5.93
CA PHE A 48 4.27 17.42 -5.58
C PHE A 48 4.18 15.92 -5.78
N PHE A 49 4.01 15.19 -4.69
CA PHE A 49 4.12 13.74 -4.68
C PHE A 49 2.83 13.10 -4.20
N TYR A 50 2.25 12.26 -5.04
CA TYR A 50 0.97 11.59 -4.79
C TYR A 50 1.18 10.09 -4.59
N VAL A 51 0.61 9.57 -3.52
CA VAL A 51 0.67 8.15 -3.16
C VAL A 51 -0.75 7.60 -3.11
N ASN A 52 -1.08 6.61 -3.94
CA ASN A 52 -2.41 6.03 -3.91
C ASN A 52 -2.58 5.10 -2.71
N LYS A 53 -3.78 5.10 -2.12
CA LYS A 53 -4.21 4.12 -1.12
C LYS A 53 -3.91 2.68 -1.53
N GLY A 54 -4.15 2.32 -2.80
CA GLY A 54 -3.89 0.98 -3.33
C GLY A 54 -2.44 0.53 -3.14
N LEU A 55 -1.47 1.46 -3.23
CA LEU A 55 -0.06 1.17 -2.96
C LEU A 55 0.20 0.84 -1.49
N LEU A 56 -0.33 1.63 -0.56
CA LEU A 56 -0.20 1.36 0.88
C LEU A 56 -0.79 0.00 1.25
N LEU A 57 -1.92 -0.37 0.64
CA LEU A 57 -2.57 -1.66 0.88
C LEU A 57 -1.81 -2.82 0.23
N ALA A 58 -1.12 -2.57 -0.88
CA ALA A 58 -0.31 -3.57 -1.58
C ALA A 58 1.02 -3.86 -0.89
N ALA A 59 1.65 -2.89 -0.23
CA ALA A 59 2.90 -3.07 0.53
C ALA A 59 2.67 -3.94 1.78
N ASP A 60 3.57 -4.88 2.09
CA ASP A 60 3.46 -5.79 3.24
C ASP A 60 4.18 -5.24 4.49
N ASN A 61 5.16 -4.37 4.25
CA ASN A 61 5.93 -3.68 5.27
C ASN A 61 6.25 -2.23 4.83
N GLU A 62 6.82 -1.46 5.75
CA GLU A 62 7.16 -0.05 5.52
C GLU A 62 8.27 0.12 4.48
N ALA A 63 9.29 -0.74 4.49
CA ALA A 63 10.42 -0.63 3.59
C ALA A 63 10.02 -0.82 2.11
N GLU A 64 9.04 -1.67 1.82
CA GLU A 64 8.49 -1.82 0.47
C GLU A 64 7.76 -0.56 -0.02
N LEU A 65 6.98 0.10 0.87
CA LEU A 65 6.38 1.39 0.57
C LEU A 65 7.46 2.45 0.34
N ALA A 66 8.44 2.49 1.24
CA ALA A 66 9.58 3.40 1.16
C ALA A 66 10.38 3.20 -0.14
N GLY A 67 10.52 1.95 -0.62
CA GLY A 67 11.22 1.66 -1.87
C GLY A 67 10.54 2.26 -3.09
N VAL A 68 9.21 2.15 -3.21
CA VAL A 68 8.48 2.82 -4.29
C VAL A 68 8.58 4.33 -4.14
N MET A 69 8.52 4.86 -2.91
CA MET A 69 8.67 6.29 -2.70
C MET A 69 10.07 6.81 -3.04
N ALA A 70 11.11 6.04 -2.75
CA ALA A 70 12.50 6.38 -3.07
C ALA A 70 12.74 6.40 -4.58
N HIS A 71 12.12 5.49 -5.33
CA HIS A 71 12.13 5.49 -6.79
C HIS A 71 11.53 6.79 -7.38
N GLU A 72 10.35 7.19 -6.91
CA GLU A 72 9.70 8.44 -7.34
C GLU A 72 10.53 9.69 -6.98
N ILE A 73 11.13 9.71 -5.79
CA ILE A 73 12.05 10.78 -5.38
C ILE A 73 13.29 10.80 -6.26
N GLY A 74 13.79 9.64 -6.69
CA GLY A 74 14.85 9.48 -7.69
C GLY A 74 14.53 10.20 -9.00
N HIS A 75 13.32 10.02 -9.53
CA HIS A 75 12.88 10.73 -10.74
C HIS A 75 12.90 12.26 -10.59
N VAL A 76 12.49 12.76 -9.43
CA VAL A 76 12.49 14.22 -9.16
C VAL A 76 13.92 14.74 -8.99
N ALA A 77 14.77 14.01 -8.25
CA ALA A 77 16.15 14.39 -8.02
C ALA A 77 16.95 14.48 -9.33
N ALA A 78 16.77 13.50 -10.22
CA ALA A 78 17.37 13.47 -11.55
C ALA A 78 16.63 14.32 -12.60
N ARG A 79 15.51 14.96 -12.23
CA ARG A 79 14.69 15.81 -13.12
C ARG A 79 14.19 15.10 -14.39
N HIS A 80 13.92 13.80 -14.31
CA HIS A 80 13.49 12.97 -15.46
C HIS A 80 12.23 13.50 -16.16
N ALA A 81 11.33 14.17 -15.44
CA ALA A 81 10.14 14.80 -16.03
C ALA A 81 10.45 15.97 -16.97
N MET A 82 11.65 16.55 -16.86
CA MET A 82 12.11 17.72 -17.62
C MET A 82 13.08 17.39 -18.75
N GLU A 83 13.53 16.15 -18.89
CA GLU A 83 14.57 15.75 -19.84
C GLU A 83 14.16 15.87 -21.31
N ASN A 84 12.87 15.91 -21.61
CA ASN A 84 12.37 15.99 -22.97
C ASN A 84 11.64 17.31 -23.20
N GLU A 85 12.20 18.18 -24.06
CA GLU A 85 11.57 19.45 -24.44
C GLU A 85 10.14 19.27 -24.96
N ALA A 86 9.85 18.19 -25.69
CA ALA A 86 8.51 17.92 -26.18
C ALA A 86 7.54 17.62 -25.02
N LYS A 87 8.00 16.94 -23.97
CA LYS A 87 7.21 16.74 -22.74
C LYS A 87 6.98 18.05 -22.00
N MET A 88 8.00 18.91 -21.94
CA MET A 88 7.88 20.24 -21.32
C MET A 88 6.90 21.16 -22.08
N ARG A 89 6.85 21.06 -23.42
CA ARG A 89 5.86 21.77 -24.24
C ARG A 89 4.46 21.16 -24.14
N ALA A 90 4.36 19.84 -23.95
CA ALA A 90 3.11 19.13 -23.73
C ALA A 90 2.54 19.34 -22.32
N LEU A 91 3.40 19.68 -21.35
CA LEU A 91 3.01 20.14 -20.03
C LEU A 91 2.25 21.47 -20.15
N ASN A 92 0.92 21.37 -20.23
CA ASN A 92 0.05 22.53 -20.17
C ASN A 92 0.20 23.19 -18.78
N ILE A 93 0.89 24.32 -18.73
CA ILE A 93 1.15 25.09 -17.51
C ILE A 93 -0.15 25.39 -16.75
N GLY A 94 -1.27 25.59 -17.46
CA GLY A 94 -2.59 25.81 -16.84
C GLY A 94 -3.13 24.58 -16.11
N MET A 95 -2.90 23.38 -16.65
CA MET A 95 -3.26 22.12 -15.99
C MET A 95 -2.40 21.91 -14.74
N LEU A 96 -1.09 22.10 -14.86
CA LEU A 96 -0.16 21.97 -13.73
C LEU A 96 -0.54 22.98 -12.63
N ALA A 97 -0.74 24.25 -12.97
CA ALA A 97 -1.18 25.28 -12.01
C ALA A 97 -2.50 24.90 -11.31
N GLY A 98 -3.48 24.33 -12.02
CA GLY A 98 -4.72 23.85 -11.42
C GLY A 98 -4.52 22.73 -10.40
N ILE A 99 -3.57 21.82 -10.64
CA ILE A 99 -3.19 20.73 -9.72
C ILE A 99 -2.41 21.27 -8.51
N LEU A 100 -1.47 22.18 -8.75
CA LEU A 100 -0.58 22.69 -7.71
C LEU A 100 -1.29 23.68 -6.77
N LEU A 101 -2.21 24.49 -7.29
CA LEU A 101 -2.89 25.55 -6.54
C LEU A 101 -4.16 25.10 -5.82
N GLY A 102 -4.49 23.79 -5.82
CA GLY A 102 -5.61 23.29 -5.02
C GLY A 102 -7.01 23.72 -5.50
N GLY A 103 -7.13 24.24 -6.73
CA GLY A 103 -8.38 24.81 -7.22
C GLY A 103 -9.51 23.78 -7.37
N PRO A 104 -10.78 24.22 -7.52
CA PRO A 104 -11.95 23.35 -7.72
C PRO A 104 -11.84 22.41 -8.93
N ILE A 105 -10.86 22.66 -9.80
CA ILE A 105 -10.45 21.82 -10.92
C ILE A 105 -9.96 20.44 -10.45
N ILE A 106 -9.26 20.31 -9.31
CA ILE A 106 -8.76 19.00 -8.82
C ILE A 106 -9.92 18.05 -8.55
N GLY A 107 -11.03 18.55 -8.01
CA GLY A 107 -12.24 17.77 -7.77
C GLY A 107 -12.80 17.18 -9.06
N ASN A 108 -13.05 18.03 -10.07
CA ASN A 108 -13.65 17.61 -11.35
C ASN A 108 -12.70 16.83 -12.27
N VAL A 109 -11.40 17.10 -12.19
CA VAL A 109 -10.37 16.44 -12.99
C VAL A 109 -10.05 15.04 -12.44
N LEU A 110 -10.00 14.85 -11.12
CA LEU A 110 -9.94 13.51 -10.54
C LEU A 110 -11.25 12.71 -10.74
N TYR A 111 -12.41 13.38 -10.79
CA TYR A 111 -13.72 12.72 -10.93
C TYR A 111 -13.90 11.98 -12.26
N ASN A 112 -13.30 12.51 -13.34
CA ASN A 112 -13.45 11.94 -14.67
C ASN A 112 -12.43 10.86 -15.02
N GLY A 113 -11.43 10.60 -14.16
CA GLY A 113 -10.58 9.39 -14.11
C GLY A 113 -9.73 9.02 -15.34
N GLY A 114 -10.24 9.14 -16.58
CA GLY A 114 -9.55 8.84 -17.82
C GLY A 114 -8.74 10.02 -18.35
N SER A 115 -9.37 11.19 -18.52
CA SER A 115 -8.75 12.32 -19.22
C SER A 115 -7.55 12.95 -18.49
N PHE A 116 -7.55 12.93 -17.15
CA PHE A 116 -6.44 13.44 -16.34
C PHE A 116 -5.17 12.61 -16.48
N PHE A 117 -5.31 11.29 -16.36
CA PHE A 117 -4.18 10.38 -16.37
C PHE A 117 -3.67 10.13 -17.80
N GLU A 118 -4.55 10.17 -18.81
CA GLU A 118 -4.13 10.22 -20.22
C GLU A 118 -3.26 11.45 -20.54
N GLY A 119 -3.50 12.58 -19.86
CA GLY A 119 -2.71 13.81 -19.98
C GLY A 119 -1.32 13.75 -19.32
N MET A 120 -0.99 12.70 -18.55
CA MET A 120 0.29 12.57 -17.85
C MET A 120 1.36 11.81 -18.64
N ALA A 121 1.29 11.82 -19.96
CA ALA A 121 2.30 11.19 -20.83
C ALA A 121 3.75 11.63 -20.54
N PHE A 122 3.94 12.80 -19.91
CA PHE A 122 5.26 13.27 -19.49
C PHE A 122 5.90 12.42 -18.37
N LEU A 123 5.10 11.67 -17.59
CA LEU A 123 5.55 10.74 -16.56
C LEU A 123 6.01 9.38 -17.10
N ARG A 124 5.92 9.14 -18.42
CA ARG A 124 6.46 7.91 -19.03
C ARG A 124 7.96 8.06 -19.22
N PHE A 125 8.78 7.36 -18.45
CA PHE A 125 10.23 7.56 -18.50
C PHE A 125 10.94 6.59 -19.44
N SER A 126 12.16 6.97 -19.86
CA SER A 126 13.01 6.11 -20.66
C SER A 126 13.56 4.96 -19.81
N ARG A 127 14.01 3.86 -20.43
CA ARG A 127 14.69 2.77 -19.70
C ARG A 127 15.94 3.24 -18.94
N ALA A 128 16.64 4.24 -19.47
CA ALA A 128 17.80 4.82 -18.81
C ALA A 128 17.39 5.59 -17.53
N ALA A 129 16.35 6.41 -17.64
CA ALA A 129 15.79 7.14 -16.50
C ALA A 129 15.23 6.20 -15.42
N GLU A 130 14.56 5.11 -15.79
CA GLU A 130 14.13 4.07 -14.84
C GLU A 130 15.33 3.42 -14.13
N SER A 131 16.39 3.08 -14.87
CA SER A 131 17.60 2.48 -14.29
C SER A 131 18.35 3.44 -13.37
N GLU A 132 18.35 4.74 -13.68
CA GLU A 132 18.92 5.76 -12.82
C GLU A 132 18.09 5.96 -11.55
N ALA A 133 16.76 6.06 -11.70
CA ALA A 133 15.83 6.17 -10.57
C ALA A 133 15.92 4.95 -9.63
N ASP A 134 16.08 3.74 -10.15
CA ASP A 134 16.34 2.54 -9.33
C ASP A 134 17.63 2.67 -8.50
N LYS A 135 18.72 3.09 -9.14
CA LYS A 135 20.03 3.22 -8.47
C LYS A 135 19.97 4.28 -7.38
N LEU A 136 19.34 5.42 -7.67
CA LEU A 136 19.14 6.49 -6.70
C LEU A 136 18.22 6.03 -5.57
N GLY A 137 17.10 5.36 -5.90
CA GLY A 137 16.16 4.82 -4.93
C GLY A 137 16.84 3.89 -3.92
N VAL A 138 17.63 2.92 -4.41
CA VAL A 138 18.42 2.00 -3.56
C VAL A 138 19.41 2.77 -2.66
N GLN A 139 20.10 3.78 -3.19
CA GLN A 139 21.03 4.62 -2.41
C GLN A 139 20.29 5.39 -1.31
N TYR A 140 19.14 5.99 -1.64
CA TYR A 140 18.34 6.77 -0.70
C TYR A 140 17.70 5.90 0.37
N MET A 141 17.27 4.68 0.04
CA MET A 141 16.81 3.71 1.02
C MET A 141 17.91 3.39 2.04
N TRP A 142 19.10 3.03 1.56
CA TRP A 142 20.23 2.74 2.44
C TRP A 142 20.58 3.96 3.30
N ALA A 143 20.66 5.16 2.70
CA ALA A 143 20.97 6.39 3.41
C ALA A 143 19.94 6.72 4.51
N ALA A 144 18.64 6.55 4.21
CA ALA A 144 17.54 6.76 5.14
C ALA A 144 17.37 5.65 6.20
N GLY A 145 18.18 4.59 6.14
CA GLY A 145 18.17 3.48 7.11
C GLY A 145 17.19 2.35 6.80
N TYR A 146 16.53 2.36 5.64
CA TYR A 146 15.70 1.25 5.17
C TYR A 146 16.55 0.14 4.56
N ASP A 147 15.99 -1.07 4.52
CA ASP A 147 16.57 -2.19 3.78
C ASP A 147 16.63 -1.86 2.26
N PRO A 148 17.82 -1.69 1.66
CA PRO A 148 17.95 -1.35 0.24
C PRO A 148 17.46 -2.46 -0.71
N GLY A 149 17.26 -3.69 -0.21
CA GLY A 149 16.66 -4.79 -0.96
C GLY A 149 15.13 -4.72 -1.05
N ALA A 150 14.46 -3.95 -0.19
CA ALA A 150 12.99 -3.99 -0.12
C ALA A 150 12.29 -3.41 -1.35
N MET A 151 12.93 -2.51 -2.12
CA MET A 151 12.41 -2.08 -3.43
C MET A 151 12.34 -3.25 -4.42
N ALA A 152 13.36 -4.10 -4.45
CA ALA A 152 13.40 -5.29 -5.30
C ALA A 152 12.31 -6.30 -4.90
N THR A 153 12.10 -6.49 -3.59
CA THR A 153 10.99 -7.30 -3.04
C THR A 153 9.62 -6.77 -3.46
N MET A 154 9.44 -5.45 -3.43
CA MET A 154 8.19 -4.83 -3.86
C MET A 154 7.93 -5.05 -5.36
N PHE A 155 8.93 -4.87 -6.24
CA PHE A 155 8.79 -5.14 -7.67
C PHE A 155 8.41 -6.59 -7.96
N GLU A 156 9.08 -7.55 -7.32
CA GLU A 156 8.77 -8.98 -7.47
C GLU A 156 7.31 -9.27 -7.11
N LYS A 157 6.82 -8.69 -6.01
CA LYS A 157 5.43 -8.84 -5.59
C LYS A 157 4.46 -8.23 -6.61
N LEU A 158 4.76 -7.03 -7.09
CA LEU A 158 3.93 -6.34 -8.09
C LEU A 158 3.83 -7.19 -9.37
N GLU A 159 4.95 -7.69 -9.87
CA GLU A 159 4.96 -8.60 -11.02
C GLU A 159 4.11 -9.85 -10.78
N ALA A 160 4.26 -10.49 -9.61
CA ALA A 160 3.46 -11.67 -9.25
C ALA A 160 1.95 -11.34 -9.20
N LYS A 161 1.58 -10.15 -8.69
CA LYS A 161 0.18 -9.69 -8.65
C LYS A 161 -0.37 -9.48 -10.06
N ASN A 162 0.40 -8.88 -10.96
CA ASN A 162 0.00 -8.66 -12.34
C ASN A 162 -0.09 -9.97 -13.14
N LYS A 163 0.80 -10.94 -12.90
CA LYS A 163 0.71 -12.29 -13.49
C LYS A 163 -0.57 -13.01 -13.07
N LYS A 164 -0.98 -12.87 -11.79
CA LYS A 164 -2.22 -13.48 -11.27
C LYS A 164 -3.49 -12.82 -11.82
N LYS A 165 -3.47 -11.50 -12.03
CA LYS A 165 -4.60 -10.74 -12.58
C LYS A 165 -4.07 -9.69 -13.57
N PRO A 166 -3.89 -10.07 -14.85
CA PRO A 166 -3.39 -9.17 -15.88
C PRO A 166 -4.17 -7.85 -15.93
N GLY A 167 -3.47 -6.73 -16.00
CA GLY A 167 -4.07 -5.39 -16.04
C GLY A 167 -4.27 -4.74 -14.67
N THR A 168 -4.16 -5.48 -13.57
CA THR A 168 -4.29 -4.92 -12.20
C THR A 168 -3.24 -3.84 -11.90
N LEU A 169 -2.08 -3.90 -12.57
CA LEU A 169 -1.00 -2.93 -12.45
C LEU A 169 -0.74 -2.16 -13.77
N ALA A 170 -1.75 -2.11 -14.66
CA ALA A 170 -1.59 -1.50 -15.97
C ALA A 170 -1.01 -0.08 -15.89
N LYS A 171 -1.46 0.72 -14.93
CA LYS A 171 -1.04 2.11 -14.76
C LYS A 171 0.40 2.26 -14.27
N MET A 172 0.76 1.56 -13.19
CA MET A 172 2.13 1.50 -12.68
C MET A 172 3.11 1.10 -13.79
N PHE A 173 2.77 0.08 -14.59
CA PHE A 173 3.65 -0.41 -15.66
C PHE A 173 3.57 0.40 -16.96
N GLN A 174 2.55 1.24 -17.13
CA GLN A 174 2.50 2.22 -18.21
C GLN A 174 3.44 3.38 -17.94
N ASP A 175 3.49 3.84 -16.69
CA ASP A 175 4.36 4.94 -16.22
C ASP A 175 5.81 4.44 -16.06
N HIS A 176 5.98 3.25 -15.45
CA HIS A 176 7.25 2.61 -15.15
C HIS A 176 7.30 1.19 -15.76
N PRO A 177 7.71 1.04 -17.04
CA PRO A 177 7.87 -0.27 -17.64
C PRO A 177 8.84 -1.11 -16.80
N ALA A 178 8.49 -2.35 -16.48
CA ALA A 178 9.34 -3.25 -15.70
C ALA A 178 10.27 -4.09 -16.63
N PRO A 179 11.57 -3.76 -16.75
CA PRO A 179 12.57 -4.68 -17.26
C PRO A 179 12.70 -5.89 -16.33
N ALA A 180 12.87 -7.07 -16.91
CA ALA A 180 13.13 -8.31 -16.18
C ALA A 180 14.37 -8.22 -15.25
N ASP A 181 15.30 -7.31 -15.55
CA ASP A 181 16.60 -7.22 -14.87
C ASP A 181 16.66 -6.17 -13.74
N ARG A 182 15.60 -5.37 -13.50
CA ARG A 182 15.61 -4.30 -12.47
C ARG A 182 15.86 -4.86 -11.07
N ARG A 183 15.19 -5.97 -10.74
CA ARG A 183 15.35 -6.65 -9.46
C ARG A 183 16.80 -7.08 -9.23
N ALA A 184 17.40 -7.74 -10.22
CA ALA A 184 18.78 -8.22 -10.12
C ALA A 184 19.77 -7.06 -9.96
N ALA A 185 19.58 -5.99 -10.73
CA ALA A 185 20.41 -4.79 -10.64
C ALA A 185 20.30 -4.09 -9.27
N ALA A 186 19.08 -3.94 -8.74
CA ALA A 186 18.84 -3.34 -7.43
C ALA A 186 19.51 -4.14 -6.31
N LEU A 187 19.35 -5.47 -6.30
CA LEU A 187 20.00 -6.35 -5.33
C LEU A 187 21.53 -6.34 -5.46
N ALA A 188 22.06 -6.33 -6.68
CA ALA A 188 23.49 -6.26 -6.93
C ALA A 188 24.11 -4.92 -6.48
N LEU A 189 23.33 -3.82 -6.51
CA LEU A 189 23.75 -2.54 -5.94
C LEU A 189 23.64 -2.54 -4.42
N ALA A 190 22.53 -3.05 -3.87
CA ALA A 190 22.31 -3.16 -2.42
C ALA A 190 23.46 -3.91 -1.72
N ALA A 191 23.95 -4.98 -2.32
CA ALA A 191 25.07 -5.78 -1.80
C ALA A 191 26.42 -5.04 -1.75
N ARG A 192 26.53 -3.84 -2.34
CA ARG A 192 27.76 -3.04 -2.32
C ARG A 192 27.84 -2.08 -1.13
N PHE A 193 26.73 -1.84 -0.43
CA PHE A 193 26.77 -0.98 0.74
C PHE A 193 27.29 -1.73 1.96
N PRO A 194 27.97 -1.03 2.89
CA PRO A 194 28.24 -1.57 4.20
C PRO A 194 26.93 -1.99 4.87
N GLU A 195 26.92 -3.20 5.44
CA GLU A 195 25.80 -3.66 6.27
C GLU A 195 25.64 -2.74 7.48
N LYS A 196 24.39 -2.41 7.81
CA LYS A 196 24.03 -1.74 9.05
C LYS A 196 23.61 -2.80 10.07
N GLU A 197 23.85 -2.53 11.36
CA GLU A 197 23.43 -3.43 12.45
C GLU A 197 21.93 -3.72 12.39
N GLU A 198 21.13 -2.70 12.08
CA GLU A 198 19.69 -2.82 11.89
C GLU A 198 19.21 -1.98 10.71
N TYR A 199 18.32 -2.56 9.91
CA TYR A 199 17.54 -1.87 8.88
C TYR A 199 16.10 -1.70 9.32
N VAL A 200 15.49 -0.57 8.97
CA VAL A 200 14.04 -0.42 9.05
C VAL A 200 13.43 -1.29 7.96
N ILE A 201 12.78 -2.39 8.36
CA ILE A 201 11.99 -3.25 7.47
C ILE A 201 10.51 -2.87 7.59
N SER A 202 10.01 -2.77 8.82
CA SER A 202 8.60 -2.49 9.10
C SER A 202 8.46 -1.76 10.42
N SER A 203 7.34 -1.05 10.60
CA SER A 203 6.99 -0.40 11.86
C SER A 203 5.61 -0.84 12.34
N SER A 204 5.39 -0.77 13.66
CA SER A 204 4.06 -0.97 14.23
C SER A 204 3.05 0.07 13.71
N GLU A 205 3.55 1.26 13.35
CA GLU A 205 2.75 2.35 12.83
C GLU A 205 2.25 2.07 11.41
N PHE A 206 3.09 1.52 10.53
CA PHE A 206 2.68 1.08 9.20
C PHE A 206 1.45 0.16 9.26
N GLN A 207 1.49 -0.85 10.15
CA GLN A 207 0.38 -1.78 10.33
C GLN A 207 -0.87 -1.10 10.88
N ARG A 208 -0.73 -0.15 11.83
CA ARG A 208 -1.86 0.65 12.33
C ARG A 208 -2.51 1.48 11.22
N VAL A 209 -1.70 2.14 10.39
CA VAL A 209 -2.14 2.97 9.27
C VAL A 209 -2.82 2.13 8.20
N LYS A 210 -2.22 1.01 7.80
CA LYS A 210 -2.80 0.05 6.84
C LYS A 210 -4.16 -0.46 7.33
N ASN A 211 -4.27 -0.84 8.61
CA ASN A 211 -5.54 -1.28 9.20
C ASN A 211 -6.58 -0.15 9.29
N ARG A 212 -6.16 1.08 9.61
CA ARG A 212 -7.05 2.24 9.60
C ARG A 212 -7.61 2.51 8.21
N LEU A 213 -6.75 2.46 7.19
CA LEU A 213 -7.10 2.66 5.78
C LEU A 213 -8.10 1.60 5.29
N LEU A 214 -7.91 0.33 5.68
CA LEU A 214 -8.87 -0.75 5.40
C LEU A 214 -10.24 -0.49 6.05
N ARG A 215 -10.28 -0.07 7.32
CA ARG A 215 -11.54 0.25 8.01
C ARG A 215 -12.29 1.39 7.34
N LEU A 216 -11.60 2.47 6.99
CA LEU A 216 -12.21 3.61 6.29
C LEU A 216 -12.75 3.22 4.92
N SER A 217 -12.01 2.40 4.18
CA SER A 217 -12.44 1.89 2.87
C SER A 217 -13.71 1.04 2.99
N ASN A 218 -13.75 0.12 3.97
CA ASN A 218 -14.91 -0.73 4.21
C ASN A 218 -16.13 0.08 4.68
N ALA A 219 -15.93 1.05 5.59
CA ALA A 219 -17.01 1.92 6.07
C ALA A 219 -17.65 2.72 4.93
N ARG A 220 -16.84 3.29 4.01
CA ARG A 220 -17.33 3.96 2.80
C ARG A 220 -18.11 3.01 1.90
N ALA A 221 -17.59 1.80 1.65
CA ALA A 221 -18.28 0.82 0.82
C ALA A 221 -19.66 0.44 1.41
N SER A 222 -19.75 0.27 2.73
CA SER A 222 -21.01 0.01 3.42
C SER A 222 -21.99 1.20 3.35
N SER A 223 -21.51 2.44 3.49
CA SER A 223 -22.38 3.62 3.38
C SER A 223 -22.91 3.82 1.96
N THR A 224 -22.07 3.62 0.94
CA THR A 224 -22.48 3.75 -0.47
C THR A 224 -23.45 2.63 -0.88
N GLY A 225 -23.24 1.41 -0.39
CA GLY A 225 -24.17 0.28 -0.60
C GLY A 225 -25.53 0.45 0.08
N THR A 226 -25.65 1.33 1.08
CA THR A 226 -26.92 1.61 1.76
C THR A 226 -27.77 2.65 1.00
N ILE A 227 -27.16 3.47 0.12
CA ILE A 227 -27.87 4.49 -0.67
C ILE A 227 -28.53 3.90 -1.93
N GLN A 228 -28.18 2.66 -2.32
CA GLN A 228 -28.87 1.91 -3.38
C GLN A 228 -29.84 0.88 -2.80
N GLY A 229 -30.56 1.26 -1.74
CA GLY A 229 -31.68 0.51 -1.18
C GLY A 229 -32.88 1.44 -1.09
N SER A 230 -33.80 1.28 -2.03
CA SER A 230 -35.21 1.72 -2.03
C SER A 230 -35.65 2.67 -0.91
N ASP A 231 -36.10 3.86 -1.31
CA ASP A 231 -37.02 4.72 -0.56
C ASP A 231 -38.22 3.88 -0.07
N ASP A 232 -38.12 3.35 1.14
CA ASP A 232 -39.27 2.99 1.96
C ASP A 232 -38.92 3.11 3.46
N GLY A 233 -38.74 4.36 3.88
CA GLY A 233 -39.29 4.87 5.14
C GLY A 233 -39.00 4.19 6.48
N THR A 234 -38.06 3.24 6.63
CA THR A 234 -37.78 2.62 7.94
C THR A 234 -36.29 2.30 8.14
N PRO A 235 -35.62 2.80 9.20
CA PRO A 235 -34.21 2.51 9.43
C PRO A 235 -34.04 1.08 9.97
N GLY A 236 -33.65 0.16 9.09
CA GLY A 236 -33.30 -1.21 9.44
C GLY A 236 -31.94 -1.31 10.15
N ARG A 237 -31.94 -1.69 11.42
CA ARG A 237 -30.73 -2.16 12.13
C ARG A 237 -30.14 -3.39 11.40
N PRO A 238 -28.81 -3.54 11.29
CA PRO A 238 -28.22 -4.74 10.71
C PRO A 238 -28.53 -5.94 11.63
N THR A 239 -29.26 -6.93 11.11
CA THR A 239 -29.45 -8.22 11.79
C THR A 239 -28.63 -9.28 11.07
N LEU A 240 -27.91 -10.09 11.85
CA LEU A 240 -27.18 -11.24 11.32
C LEU A 240 -28.20 -12.26 10.78
N LYS A 241 -28.19 -12.48 9.46
CA LYS A 241 -29.00 -13.55 8.84
C LYS A 241 -28.48 -14.90 9.34
N ARG A 242 -29.25 -15.52 10.23
CA ARG A 242 -29.08 -16.92 10.62
C ARG A 242 -29.41 -17.79 9.41
N ARG A 243 -28.51 -18.70 9.03
CA ARG A 243 -28.73 -19.69 7.97
C ARG A 243 -29.97 -20.52 8.34
N THR A 244 -30.96 -20.58 7.46
CA THR A 244 -32.04 -21.56 7.52
C THR A 244 -31.50 -22.90 7.01
N PRO A 245 -31.71 -24.02 7.73
CA PRO A 245 -31.36 -25.34 7.22
C PRO A 245 -32.25 -25.70 6.03
N THR A 246 -31.66 -26.25 4.97
CA THR A 246 -32.38 -26.81 3.82
C THR A 246 -32.97 -28.19 4.16
N PRO A 247 -34.01 -28.66 3.44
CA PRO A 247 -34.79 -29.85 3.79
C PRO A 247 -34.04 -31.20 3.78
N ASP A 248 -32.76 -31.22 3.41
CA ASP A 248 -31.94 -32.44 3.41
C ASP A 248 -31.32 -32.76 4.80
N ASP A 249 -31.50 -31.89 5.80
CA ASP A 249 -31.15 -32.18 7.19
C ASP A 249 -32.33 -32.84 7.93
N ALA A 250 -32.71 -34.04 7.49
CA ALA A 250 -33.63 -34.91 8.22
C ALA A 250 -32.85 -35.70 9.29
N THR A 251 -32.93 -35.21 10.54
CA THR A 251 -32.49 -35.90 11.75
C THR A 251 -33.15 -37.28 11.89
N THR A 252 -32.35 -38.33 12.02
CA THR A 252 -32.79 -39.64 12.52
C THR A 252 -33.09 -39.55 14.02
N THR A 253 -34.21 -40.16 14.41
CA THR A 253 -34.72 -40.30 15.79
C THR A 253 -33.76 -41.08 16.70
N PRO A 254 -33.75 -40.81 18.03
CA PRO A 254 -32.98 -41.60 18.97
C PRO A 254 -33.79 -42.82 19.44
N ASP A 255 -33.21 -44.01 19.32
CA ASP A 255 -33.62 -45.18 20.11
C ASP A 255 -32.38 -45.96 20.56
N ASP A 256 -32.50 -46.57 21.73
CA ASP A 256 -31.46 -46.98 22.66
C ASP A 256 -30.54 -48.13 22.19
N GLN A 257 -29.40 -48.24 22.88
CA GLN A 257 -28.49 -49.40 23.04
C GLN A 257 -27.41 -49.63 21.97
N LYS A 258 -26.19 -49.09 22.21
CA LYS A 258 -24.94 -49.89 22.12
C LYS A 258 -23.72 -49.21 22.76
N LYS A 259 -23.00 -50.03 23.53
CA LYS A 259 -21.70 -49.81 24.23
C LYS A 259 -20.66 -49.08 23.35
N PRO A 260 -19.82 -48.17 23.90
CA PRO A 260 -18.80 -47.49 23.13
C PRO A 260 -17.58 -48.39 22.91
N ASP A 261 -17.22 -48.58 21.63
CA ASP A 261 -15.97 -49.18 21.20
C ASP A 261 -14.86 -48.12 21.22
N SER A 262 -13.74 -48.48 21.84
CA SER A 262 -12.59 -47.63 22.11
C SER A 262 -11.62 -47.65 20.94
N SER A 263 -11.71 -46.68 20.02
CA SER A 263 -10.56 -46.30 19.18
C SER A 263 -10.85 -45.04 18.35
N LYS A 264 -10.44 -43.87 18.84
CA LYS A 264 -9.86 -42.78 18.04
C LYS A 264 -9.27 -41.70 18.96
N PRO A 265 -8.10 -41.11 18.63
CA PRO A 265 -7.36 -40.24 19.53
C PRO A 265 -7.97 -38.84 19.60
N ALA A 266 -8.03 -38.27 20.81
CA ALA A 266 -8.45 -36.90 21.06
C ALA A 266 -7.40 -35.87 20.58
N PRO A 267 -7.82 -34.66 20.15
CA PRO A 267 -6.90 -33.61 19.70
C PRO A 267 -6.09 -33.01 20.88
N PRO A 268 -4.84 -32.56 20.65
CA PRO A 268 -3.92 -32.16 21.72
C PRO A 268 -4.31 -30.82 22.37
N SER A 269 -4.32 -30.80 23.71
CA SER A 269 -4.50 -29.59 24.52
C SER A 269 -3.15 -28.93 24.85
N LEU A 270 -3.04 -27.62 24.64
CA LEU A 270 -1.87 -26.81 24.99
C LEU A 270 -1.75 -26.66 26.53
N LYS A 271 -0.62 -27.06 27.10
CA LYS A 271 -0.26 -26.77 28.51
C LYS A 271 0.19 -25.32 28.63
N ARG A 272 -0.43 -24.57 29.54
CA ARG A 272 0.02 -23.23 29.96
C ARG A 272 0.96 -23.40 31.15
N GLU A 273 2.23 -23.03 30.99
CA GLU A 273 3.19 -22.91 32.09
C GLU A 273 2.88 -21.67 32.95
N GLY A 274 3.04 -21.81 34.27
CA GLY A 274 3.28 -20.71 35.20
C GLY A 274 2.08 -20.22 36.03
N GLN A 275 1.81 -20.90 37.15
CA GLN A 275 1.31 -20.24 38.37
C GLN A 275 2.17 -20.68 39.56
N PRO A 276 2.65 -19.75 40.42
CA PRO A 276 3.52 -20.08 41.54
C PRO A 276 2.73 -20.74 42.68
N GLN A 277 3.35 -21.73 43.33
CA GLN A 277 2.80 -22.41 44.52
C GLN A 277 2.65 -21.44 45.70
N PRO A 278 1.60 -21.59 46.53
CA PRO A 278 1.48 -20.85 47.78
C PRO A 278 2.39 -21.45 48.87
N SER A 279 3.06 -20.57 49.61
CA SER A 279 3.90 -20.87 50.76
C SER A 279 3.13 -21.56 51.91
N PRO A 280 3.74 -22.48 52.68
CA PRO A 280 3.06 -23.14 53.78
C PRO A 280 2.88 -22.21 55.00
N THR A 281 1.67 -22.23 55.55
CA THR A 281 1.25 -21.56 56.80
C THR A 281 1.93 -22.21 58.02
N PRO A 282 2.32 -21.45 59.06
CA PRO A 282 2.99 -22.01 60.23
C PRO A 282 1.99 -22.65 61.21
N GLN A 283 2.44 -23.67 61.94
CA GLN A 283 1.75 -24.28 63.07
C GLN A 283 2.74 -24.48 64.24
N PRO A 284 2.22 -24.58 65.48
CA PRO A 284 2.61 -23.76 66.63
C PRO A 284 3.92 -24.13 67.32
#